data_AF-A0A4S0V1W0-F1
#
_entry.id   AF-A0A4S0V1W0-F1
#
_cell.length_a   1.000
_cell.length_b   1.000
_cell.length_c   1.000
_cell.angle_alpha   90.00
_cell.angle_beta   90.00
_cell.angle_gamma   90.00
#
_symmetry.space_group_name_H-M   'P 1'
#
loop_
_entity.id
_entity.type
_entity.pdbx_description
1 polymer ?
#
loop_
_entity_poly.entity_id
_entity_poly.type
_entity_poly.pdbx_seq_one_letter_code
_entity_poly.pdbx_strand_id
1 'polypeptide(L)' 'EDVRRRDEARFETQLAEGVRAGQRFLKGNIGTPIPTPLTQPRRAGRALNEETAGVLNKAESQN' A
#
# COMPACT_ATOMS: atom_id res chain seq x y z
N GLU A 1 -14.85 -2.31 17.88
CA GLU A 1 -15.35 -0.91 17.96
C GLU A 1 -15.11 -0.11 16.69
N ASP A 2 -13.92 -0.20 16.07
CA ASP A 2 -13.56 0.56 14.84
C ASP A 2 -14.54 0.49 13.67
N VAL A 3 -15.19 -0.65 13.45
CA VAL A 3 -16.11 -0.84 12.30
C VAL A 3 -17.36 0.03 12.44
N ARG A 4 -17.93 0.14 13.65
CA ARG A 4 -19.14 0.95 13.91
C ARG A 4 -18.86 2.43 13.67
N ARG A 5 -17.74 2.94 14.18
CA ARG A 5 -17.30 4.33 13.97
C ARG A 5 -17.06 4.65 12.49
N ARG A 6 -16.44 3.71 11.76
CA ARG A 6 -16.22 3.87 10.31
C ARG A 6 -17.53 3.87 9.54
N ASP A 7 -18.51 3.08 9.98
CA ASP A 7 -19.81 2.99 9.32
C ASP A 7 -20.64 4.27 9.48
N GLU A 8 -20.59 4.88 10.66
CA GLU A 8 -21.19 6.20 10.91
C GLU A 8 -20.57 7.28 10.01
N ALA A 9 -19.23 7.40 9.99
CA ALA A 9 -18.53 8.33 9.11
C ALA A 9 -18.77 8.06 7.61
N ARG A 10 -18.89 6.78 7.22
CA ARG A 10 -19.27 6.37 5.86
C ARG A 10 -20.64 6.91 5.50
N PHE A 11 -21.61 6.73 6.38
CA PHE A 11 -22.98 7.14 6.16
C PHE A 11 -23.10 8.65 6.01
N GLU A 12 -22.49 9.42 6.92
CA GLU A 12 -22.44 10.89 6.84
C GLU A 12 -21.82 11.38 5.52
N THR A 13 -20.71 10.77 5.10
CA THR A 13 -20.04 11.13 3.84
C THR A 13 -20.92 10.83 2.62
N GLN A 14 -21.62 9.69 2.62
CA GLN A 14 -22.50 9.33 1.50
C GLN A 14 -23.75 10.22 1.41
N LEU A 15 -24.24 10.70 2.55
CA LEU A 15 -25.32 11.68 2.59
C LEU A 15 -24.89 13.02 1.98
N ALA A 16 -23.68 13.48 2.28
CA ALA A 16 -23.18 14.77 1.82
C ALA A 16 -22.69 14.77 0.36
N GLU A 17 -22.01 13.70 -0.06
CA GLU A 17 -21.22 13.66 -1.30
C GLU A 17 -21.68 12.56 -2.28
N GLY A 18 -22.73 11.82 -1.94
CA GLY A 18 -23.32 10.78 -2.77
C GLY A 18 -22.84 9.35 -2.44
N VAL A 19 -23.57 8.36 -2.97
CA VAL A 19 -23.50 6.96 -2.52
C VAL A 19 -22.12 6.27 -2.62
N ARG A 20 -21.20 6.79 -3.45
CA ARG A 20 -19.83 6.24 -3.58
C ARG A 20 -18.78 6.94 -2.70
N ALA A 21 -19.07 8.11 -2.13
CA ALA A 21 -18.09 8.92 -1.41
C ALA A 21 -17.56 8.25 -0.12
N GLY A 22 -18.37 7.40 0.50
CA GLY A 22 -18.00 6.65 1.70
C GLY A 22 -17.14 5.39 1.45
N GLN A 23 -16.76 5.09 0.20
CA GLN A 23 -16.10 3.81 -0.11
C GLN A 23 -14.86 3.57 0.77
N ARG A 24 -14.00 4.58 0.96
CA ARG A 24 -12.77 4.57 1.80
C ARG A 24 -12.92 4.08 3.24
N PHE A 25 -14.14 4.12 3.79
CA PHE A 25 -14.41 3.71 5.17
C PHE A 25 -14.71 2.21 5.31
N LEU A 26 -14.97 1.50 4.21
CA LEU A 26 -15.21 0.06 4.23
C LEU A 26 -13.93 -0.69 4.62
N LYS A 27 -13.99 -1.46 5.72
CA LYS A 27 -12.88 -2.31 6.16
C LYS A 27 -12.81 -3.57 5.30
N GLY A 28 -11.71 -3.75 4.56
CA GLY A 28 -11.41 -4.98 3.81
C GLY A 28 -12.07 -5.13 2.43
N ASN A 29 -13.01 -4.26 2.06
CA ASN A 29 -13.72 -4.31 0.77
C ASN A 29 -13.26 -3.26 -0.25
N ILE A 30 -12.21 -2.52 0.09
CA ILE A 30 -11.53 -1.62 -0.84
C ILE A 30 -10.20 -2.28 -1.09
N GLY A 31 -9.86 -2.50 -2.35
CA GLY A 31 -8.49 -2.80 -2.68
C GLY A 31 -7.63 -1.66 -2.14
N THR A 32 -6.91 -1.90 -1.05
CA THR A 32 -5.80 -1.03 -0.69
C THR A 32 -4.89 -1.05 -1.90
N PRO A 33 -4.54 0.11 -2.49
CA PRO A 33 -3.58 0.13 -3.57
C PRO A 33 -2.33 -0.57 -3.07
N ILE A 34 -1.96 -1.67 -3.73
CA ILE A 34 -0.68 -2.31 -3.45
C ILE A 34 0.37 -1.25 -3.82
N PRO A 35 1.24 -0.80 -2.90
CA PRO A 35 2.28 0.15 -3.22
C PRO A 35 3.34 -0.56 -4.09
N THR A 36 3.03 -0.75 -5.37
CA THR A 36 4.02 -1.12 -6.36
C THR A 36 4.60 0.16 -6.95
N PRO A 37 5.90 0.18 -7.26
CA PRO A 37 6.44 1.23 -8.11
C PRO A 37 5.63 1.27 -9.41
N LEU A 38 5.11 2.45 -9.77
CA LEU A 38 4.38 2.63 -11.03
C LEU A 38 5.25 2.29 -12.25
N THR A 39 6.58 2.40 -12.09
CA THR A 39 7.60 2.06 -13.08
C THR A 39 8.83 1.50 -12.36
N GLN A 40 9.59 0.63 -13.04
CA GLN A 40 10.88 0.15 -12.52
C GLN A 40 11.86 1.32 -12.32
N PRO A 41 12.61 1.37 -11.20
CA PRO A 41 13.64 2.37 -10.99
C PRO A 41 14.70 2.36 -12.10
N ARG A 42 15.12 3.54 -12.56
CA ARG A 42 16.18 3.68 -13.59
C ARG A 42 17.55 3.14 -13.15
N ARG A 43 17.79 3.04 -11.84
CA ARG A 43 19.03 2.55 -11.25
C ARG A 43 18.68 1.43 -10.29
N ALA A 44 19.36 0.30 -10.44
CA ALA A 44 19.31 -0.77 -9.46
C ALA A 44 19.84 -0.29 -8.10
N GLY A 45 19.35 -0.89 -7.02
CA GLY A 45 19.87 -0.68 -5.68
C GLY A 45 21.35 -1.06 -5.61
N ARG A 46 22.13 -0.34 -4.80
CA ARG A 46 23.55 -0.63 -4.57
C ARG A 46 23.79 -0.76 -3.07
N ALA A 47 24.67 -1.68 -2.70
CA ALA A 47 25.14 -1.80 -1.33
C ALA A 47 25.91 -0.53 -0.93
N LEU A 48 25.71 -0.07 0.30
CA LEU A 48 26.47 1.02 0.90
C LEU A 48 27.58 0.53 1.84
N ASN A 49 27.62 -0.77 2.14
CA ASN A 49 28.66 -1.42 2.94
C ASN A 49 28.93 -2.85 2.44
N GLU A 50 30.02 -3.44 2.90
CA GLU A 50 30.48 -4.77 2.47
C GLU A 50 29.53 -5.89 2.90
N GLU A 51 28.96 -5.79 4.10
CA GLU A 51 27.98 -6.75 4.61
C GLU A 51 26.76 -6.85 3.68
N THR A 52 26.18 -5.70 3.31
CA THR A 52 25.03 -5.61 2.41
C THR A 52 25.41 -6.05 1.00
N ALA A 53 26.65 -5.81 0.56
CA ALA A 53 27.14 -6.29 -0.73
C ALA A 53 27.15 -7.82 -0.78
N GLY A 54 27.60 -8.48 0.29
CA GLY A 54 27.56 -9.94 0.40
C GLY A 54 26.14 -10.51 0.30
N VAL A 55 25.17 -9.87 0.95
CA VAL A 55 23.76 -10.29 0.90
C VAL A 55 23.15 -10.08 -0.50
N LEU A 56 23.41 -8.94 -1.14
CA LEU A 56 22.92 -8.64 -2.49
C LEU A 56 23.44 -9.65 -3.52
N ASN A 57 24.74 -9.95 -3.52
CA ASN A 57 25.34 -10.92 -4.44
C ASN A 57 24.75 -12.34 -4.27
N LYS A 58 24.47 -12.74 -3.02
CA LYS A 58 23.83 -14.02 -2.74
C LYS A 58 22.39 -14.06 -3.29
N ALA A 59 21.64 -12.97 -3.19
CA ALA A 59 20.28 -12.91 -3.73
C ALA A 59 20.26 -12.96 -5.28
N GLU A 60 21.24 -12.34 -5.94
CA GLU A 60 21.35 -12.34 -7.41
C GLU A 60 21.74 -13.72 -7.98
N SER A 61 22.56 -14.50 -7.28
CA SER A 61 23.00 -15.83 -7.75
C SER A 61 21.98 -16.96 -7.57
N GLN A 62 20.85 -16.70 -6.90
CA GLN A 62 19.79 -17.68 -6.61
C GLN A 62 18.54 -17.50 -7.50
N ASN A 63 18.57 -16.54 -8.43
CA ASN A 63 17.56 -16.35 -9.48
C ASN A 63 18.05 -16.91 -10.81
#